data_AF-A0A0K3B5R6-F1
#
_entry.id   AF-A0A0K3B5R6-F1
#
_cell.length_a   1.000
_cell.length_b   1.000
_cell.length_c   1.000
_cell.angle_alpha   90.00
_cell.angle_beta   90.00
_cell.angle_gamma   90.00
#
_symmetry.space_group_name_H-M   'P 1'
#
loop_
_entity.id
_entity.type
_entity.pdbx_description
1 polymer ?
#
loop_
_entity_poly.entity_id
_entity_poly.type
_entity_poly.pdbx_seq_one_letter_code
_entity_poly.pdbx_strand_id
1 'polypeptide(L)'
;MLFIRHRWAINSGLPIDGHQRLELLITATQSLFAVSILIDRRITAKGAISLFALFGPQFAASILLAPDINRVVILVMSGVYVVLAVGLVVARRHVVVRCVRDGIVTPFTELKR
;
A
#
# COMPACT_ATOMS: atom_id res chain seq x y z
N MET A 1 -32.01 -37.23 16.84
CA MET A 1 -30.77 -37.03 16.06
C MET A 1 -30.92 -35.71 15.30
N LEU A 2 -30.93 -34.54 15.92
CA LEU A 2 -29.83 -33.82 16.59
C LEU A 2 -28.51 -33.90 15.82
N PHE A 3 -28.23 -32.92 14.96
CA PHE A 3 -26.98 -32.14 15.02
C PHE A 3 -27.01 -30.90 14.10
N ILE A 4 -27.86 -29.94 14.44
CA ILE A 4 -27.60 -28.53 14.09
C ILE A 4 -26.45 -28.08 15.00
N ARG A 5 -25.19 -28.28 14.59
CA ARG A 5 -24.02 -27.67 15.26
C ARG A 5 -23.63 -26.38 14.56
N HIS A 6 -24.27 -25.32 15.04
CA HIS A 6 -23.81 -23.95 15.05
C HIS A 6 -22.30 -23.83 15.29
N ARG A 7 -21.59 -23.10 14.42
CA ARG A 7 -20.92 -21.87 14.84
C ARG A 7 -20.56 -21.06 13.59
N TRP A 8 -21.42 -20.11 13.25
CA TRP A 8 -20.98 -18.93 12.52
C TRP A 8 -19.95 -18.24 13.40
N ALA A 9 -18.66 -18.49 13.13
CA ALA A 9 -17.57 -17.71 13.70
C ALA A 9 -17.48 -16.40 12.91
N ILE A 10 -18.53 -15.59 13.01
CA ILE A 10 -18.56 -14.20 12.50
C ILE A 10 -17.63 -13.28 13.30
N ASN A 11 -16.95 -13.81 14.33
CA ASN A 11 -15.96 -13.13 15.17
C ASN A 11 -14.50 -13.59 14.94
N SER A 12 -14.24 -14.51 14.01
CA SER A 12 -12.88 -14.79 13.53
C SER A 12 -12.76 -14.18 12.15
N GLY A 13 -11.87 -13.20 11.97
CA GLY A 13 -11.66 -12.52 10.68
C GLY A 13 -11.43 -13.49 9.52
N LEU A 14 -11.51 -12.97 8.28
CA LEU A 14 -11.35 -13.78 7.06
C LEU A 14 -10.10 -14.68 7.19
N PRO A 15 -10.21 -15.99 6.93
CA PRO A 15 -9.05 -16.88 7.00
C PRO A 15 -8.07 -16.47 5.89
N ILE A 16 -6.96 -15.83 6.30
CA ILE A 16 -5.87 -15.42 5.42
C ILE A 16 -4.68 -16.36 5.66
N ASP A 17 -4.18 -16.99 4.59
CA ASP A 17 -2.98 -17.82 4.67
C ASP A 17 -1.68 -17.00 4.65
N GLY A 18 -0.53 -17.66 4.83
CA GLY A 18 0.77 -16.98 4.85
C GLY A 18 1.12 -16.28 3.54
N HIS A 19 0.65 -16.78 2.40
CA HIS A 19 0.94 -16.20 1.10
C HIS A 19 0.10 -14.94 0.85
N GLN A 20 -1.21 -15.01 1.12
CA GLN A 20 -2.12 -13.88 1.03
C GLN A 20 -1.72 -12.74 1.97
N ARG A 21 -1.19 -13.04 3.17
CA ARG A 21 -0.61 -12.03 4.06
C ARG A 21 0.53 -11.25 3.40
N LEU A 22 1.39 -11.92 2.64
CA LEU A 22 2.49 -11.28 1.93
C LEU A 22 1.97 -10.44 0.75
N GLU A 23 0.97 -10.91 0.03
CA GLU A 23 0.31 -10.15 -1.05
C GLU A 23 -0.37 -8.88 -0.51
N LEU A 24 -1.02 -8.98 0.65
CA LEU A 24 -1.60 -7.83 1.36
C LEU A 24 -0.52 -6.85 1.83
N LEU A 25 0.58 -7.35 2.39
CA LEU A 25 1.70 -6.54 2.84
C LEU A 25 2.28 -5.70 1.69
N ILE A 26 2.59 -6.32 0.55
CA ILE A 26 3.18 -5.59 -0.57
C ILE A 26 2.21 -4.61 -1.20
N THR A 27 0.92 -4.98 -1.28
CA THR A 27 -0.12 -4.07 -1.75
C THR A 27 -0.23 -2.85 -0.84
N ALA A 28 -0.28 -3.05 0.48
CA ALA A 28 -0.36 -1.97 1.45
C ALA A 28 0.86 -1.03 1.39
N THR A 29 2.06 -1.57 1.29
CA THR A 29 3.29 -0.78 1.21
C THR A 29 3.42 -0.05 -0.13
N GLN A 30 3.03 -0.68 -1.24
CA GLN A 30 2.95 -0.02 -2.55
C GLN A 30 1.91 1.10 -2.56
N SER A 31 0.73 0.89 -1.95
CA SER A 31 -0.28 1.94 -1.77
C SER A 31 0.26 3.11 -0.94
N LEU A 32 0.97 2.83 0.15
CA LEU A 32 1.61 3.86 0.97
C LEU A 32 2.60 4.70 0.17
N PHE A 33 3.45 4.06 -0.63
CA PHE A 33 4.38 4.76 -1.52
C PHE A 33 3.66 5.59 -2.59
N ALA A 34 2.65 5.03 -3.23
CA ALA A 34 1.84 5.73 -4.23
C ALA A 34 1.17 6.98 -3.64
N VAL A 35 0.54 6.87 -2.46
CA VAL A 35 -0.06 8.00 -1.75
C VAL A 35 0.99 9.06 -1.41
N SER A 36 2.19 8.64 -1.00
CA SER A 36 3.29 9.56 -0.70
C SER A 36 3.74 10.37 -1.92
N ILE A 37 3.73 9.78 -3.12
CA ILE A 37 3.98 10.51 -4.38
C ILE A 37 2.89 11.53 -4.67
N LEU A 38 1.63 11.19 -4.39
CA LEU A 38 0.47 12.02 -4.70
C LEU A 38 0.19 13.14 -3.68
N ILE A 39 0.99 13.24 -2.60
CA ILE A 39 0.72 14.16 -1.50
C ILE A 39 0.69 15.64 -1.90
N ASP A 40 1.43 15.99 -2.96
CA ASP A 40 1.47 17.35 -3.52
C ASP A 40 0.34 17.61 -4.54
N ARG A 41 -0.62 16.69 -4.70
CA ARG A 41 -1.76 16.76 -5.64
C ARG A 41 -1.36 16.92 -7.12
N ARG A 42 -0.11 16.61 -7.47
CA ARG A 42 0.43 16.67 -8.83
C ARG A 42 0.98 15.32 -9.23
N ILE A 43 0.44 14.75 -10.30
CA ILE A 43 1.04 13.57 -10.93
C ILE A 43 2.25 14.05 -11.74
N THR A 44 3.44 13.68 -11.30
CA THR A 44 4.68 13.98 -12.00
C THR A 44 5.12 12.78 -12.83
N ALA A 45 5.73 13.02 -13.99
CA ALA A 45 6.30 11.94 -14.81
C ALA A 45 7.31 11.10 -14.02
N LYS A 46 8.12 11.73 -13.16
CA LYS A 46 9.06 11.02 -12.27
C LYS A 46 8.35 10.06 -11.32
N GLY A 47 7.25 10.49 -10.70
CA GLY A 47 6.44 9.64 -9.83
C GLY A 47 5.84 8.45 -10.59
N ALA A 48 5.24 8.70 -11.75
CA ALA A 48 4.66 7.66 -12.60
C ALA A 48 5.72 6.63 -13.05
N ILE A 49 6.87 7.11 -13.51
CA ILE A 49 8.00 6.24 -13.91
C ILE A 49 8.49 5.43 -12.72
N SER A 50 8.61 6.02 -11.52
CA SER A 50 9.05 5.29 -10.34
C SER A 50 8.10 4.15 -9.95
N LEU A 51 6.78 4.38 -10.02
CA LEU A 51 5.78 3.34 -9.79
C LEU A 51 5.90 2.22 -10.82
N PHE A 52 6.00 2.58 -12.10
CA PHE A 52 6.12 1.60 -13.18
C PHE A 52 7.42 0.79 -13.08
N ALA A 53 8.55 1.44 -12.79
CA ALA A 53 9.85 0.81 -12.71
C ALA A 53 9.98 -0.13 -11.49
N LEU A 54 9.27 0.14 -10.39
CA LEU A 54 9.25 -0.75 -9.22
C LEU A 54 8.24 -1.89 -9.41
N PHE A 55 7.05 -1.58 -9.91
CA PHE A 55 5.99 -2.56 -10.09
C PHE A 55 6.24 -3.52 -11.25
N GLY A 56 6.74 -3.04 -12.40
CA GLY A 56 6.90 -3.85 -13.60
C GLY A 56 7.78 -5.09 -13.41
N PRO A 57 9.02 -4.95 -12.88
CA PRO A 57 9.87 -6.10 -12.57
C PRO A 57 9.26 -7.03 -11.52
N GLN A 58 8.58 -6.48 -10.52
CA GLN A 58 7.91 -7.27 -9.49
C GLN A 58 6.73 -8.09 -10.07
N PHE A 59 5.94 -7.49 -10.95
CA PHE A 59 4.87 -8.17 -11.67
C PHE A 59 5.42 -9.29 -12.55
N ALA A 60 6.50 -9.02 -13.30
CA ALA A 60 7.19 -10.04 -14.07
C ALA A 60 7.75 -11.15 -13.17
N ALA A 61 8.34 -10.80 -12.03
CA ALA A 61 8.84 -11.76 -11.05
C ALA A 61 7.73 -12.68 -10.52
N SER A 62 6.55 -12.13 -10.25
CA SER A 62 5.39 -12.92 -9.78
C SER A 62 4.92 -13.98 -10.78
N ILE A 63 5.22 -13.81 -12.08
CA ILE A 63 4.84 -14.76 -13.14
C ILE A 63 5.98 -15.73 -13.42
N LEU A 64 7.23 -15.26 -13.39
CA LEU A 64 8.39 -15.99 -13.89
C LEU A 64 9.16 -16.76 -12.80
N LEU A 65 9.10 -16.34 -11.53
CA LEU A 65 9.88 -16.93 -10.45
C LEU A 65 9.10 -18.04 -9.72
N ALA A 66 9.86 -18.99 -9.18
CA ALA A 66 9.32 -20.00 -8.28
C ALA A 66 8.70 -19.35 -7.01
N PRO A 67 7.65 -19.94 -6.41
CA PRO A 67 6.92 -19.34 -5.29
C PRO A 67 7.81 -18.95 -4.10
N ASP A 68 8.81 -19.75 -3.76
CA ASP A 68 9.70 -19.47 -2.62
C ASP A 68 10.60 -18.27 -2.86
N ILE A 69 11.07 -18.08 -4.11
CA ILE A 69 11.85 -16.90 -4.49
C ILE A 69 10.95 -15.67 -4.52
N ASN A 70 9.73 -15.80 -5.06
CA ASN A 70 8.76 -14.71 -5.12
C ASN A 70 8.40 -14.19 -3.71
N ARG A 71 8.30 -15.06 -2.71
CA ARG A 71 8.09 -14.64 -1.30
C ARG A 71 9.19 -13.72 -0.78
N VAL A 72 10.45 -14.03 -1.11
CA VAL A 72 11.60 -13.18 -0.72
C VAL A 72 11.55 -11.84 -1.46
N VAL A 73 11.25 -11.86 -2.76
CA VAL A 73 11.06 -10.64 -3.57
C VAL A 73 9.98 -9.75 -2.96
N ILE A 74 8.82 -10.34 -2.60
CA ILE A 74 7.72 -9.62 -1.96
C ILE A 74 8.18 -8.95 -0.66
N LEU A 75 8.90 -9.66 0.21
CA LEU A 75 9.35 -9.12 1.48
C LEU A 75 10.34 -7.96 1.29
N VAL A 76 11.33 -8.14 0.41
CA VAL A 76 12.35 -7.12 0.11
C VAL A 76 11.70 -5.88 -0.49
N MET A 77 10.83 -6.06 -1.50
CA MET A 77 10.15 -4.94 -2.15
C MET A 77 9.20 -4.21 -1.21
N SER A 78 8.51 -4.92 -0.31
CA SER A 78 7.70 -4.28 0.73
C SER A 78 8.55 -3.35 1.61
N GLY A 79 9.75 -3.79 2.00
CA GLY A 79 10.72 -2.97 2.71
C GLY A 79 11.17 -1.75 1.90
N VAL A 80 11.48 -1.92 0.63
CA VAL A 80 11.87 -0.83 -0.29
C VAL A 80 10.76 0.22 -0.40
N TYR A 81 9.50 -0.19 -0.60
CA TYR A 81 8.38 0.75 -0.68
C TYR A 81 8.18 1.53 0.62
N VAL A 82 8.33 0.88 1.78
CA VAL A 82 8.27 1.57 3.09
C VAL A 82 9.38 2.60 3.21
N VAL A 83 10.64 2.24 2.92
CA VAL A 83 11.77 3.16 3.03
C VAL A 83 11.59 4.36 2.10
N LEU A 84 11.16 4.14 0.86
CA LEU A 84 10.90 5.21 -0.10
C LEU A 84 9.74 6.11 0.34
N ALA A 85 8.64 5.52 0.82
CA ALA A 85 7.50 6.26 1.33
C ALA A 85 7.87 7.13 2.54
N VAL A 86 8.53 6.54 3.53
CA VAL A 86 9.00 7.26 4.73
C VAL A 86 9.98 8.37 4.34
N GLY A 87 10.95 8.08 3.47
CA GLY A 87 11.90 9.09 3.00
C GLY A 87 11.21 10.27 2.33
N LEU A 88 10.18 10.01 1.50
CA LEU A 88 9.41 11.04 0.83
C LEU A 88 8.54 11.85 1.80
N VAL A 89 7.86 11.18 2.74
CA VAL A 89 7.04 11.81 3.78
C VAL A 89 7.89 12.70 4.69
N VAL A 90 9.06 12.22 5.12
CA VAL A 90 9.99 12.99 5.96
C VAL A 90 10.53 14.21 5.20
N ALA A 91 10.92 14.03 3.92
CA ALA A 91 11.39 15.12 3.07
C ALA A 91 10.30 16.19 2.82
N ARG A 92 9.02 15.78 2.75
CA ARG A 92 7.87 16.66 2.45
C ARG A 92 6.91 16.85 3.61
N ARG A 93 7.39 16.70 4.86
CA ARG A 93 6.56 16.73 6.08
C ARG A 93 5.63 17.94 6.18
N HIS A 94 6.08 19.11 5.71
CA HIS A 94 5.27 20.34 5.73
C HIS A 94 4.04 20.23 4.83
N VAL A 95 4.18 19.61 3.65
CA VAL A 95 3.06 19.39 2.73
C VAL A 95 2.14 18.30 3.24
N VAL A 96 2.70 17.23 3.83
CA VAL A 96 1.93 16.15 4.47
C VAL A 96 1.01 16.70 5.55
N VAL A 97 1.55 17.49 6.50
CA VAL A 97 0.76 18.09 7.58
C VAL A 97 -0.34 18.99 7.04
N ARG A 98 -0.04 19.79 6.01
CA ARG A 98 -1.05 20.64 5.36
C ARG A 98 -2.13 19.79 4.69
N CYS A 99 -1.75 18.76 3.95
CA CYS A 99 -2.70 17.87 3.26
C CYS A 99 -3.63 17.16 4.25
N VAL A 100 -3.08 16.68 5.37
CA VAL A 100 -3.88 16.07 6.45
C VAL A 100 -4.85 17.10 7.02
N ARG A 101 -4.34 18.28 7.43
CA ARG A 101 -5.19 19.36 7.97
C ARG A 101 -6.30 19.78 7.00
N ASP A 102 -5.98 19.92 5.72
CA ASP A 102 -6.94 20.24 4.65
C ASP A 102 -8.03 19.18 4.56
N GLY A 103 -7.70 17.90 4.74
CA GLY A 103 -8.64 16.79 4.66
C GLY A 103 -9.50 16.54 5.91
N ILE A 104 -9.03 16.95 7.09
CA ILE A 104 -9.73 16.69 8.37
C ILE A 104 -10.39 17.92 9.00
N VAL A 105 -9.86 19.13 8.77
CA VAL A 105 -10.34 20.35 9.46
C VAL A 105 -11.04 21.31 8.51
N THR A 106 -10.55 21.45 7.27
CA THR A 106 -11.01 22.53 6.38
C THR A 106 -12.37 22.20 5.74
N PRO A 107 -13.43 23.00 5.94
CA PRO A 107 -14.72 22.80 5.29
C PRO A 107 -14.61 22.91 3.76
N PHE A 108 -15.37 22.11 3.01
CA PHE A 108 -15.35 22.10 1.54
C PHE A 108 -15.61 23.46 0.87
N THR A 109 -16.31 24.36 1.56
CA THR A 109 -16.58 25.73 1.09
C THR A 109 -15.33 26.60 1.06
N GLU A 110 -14.36 26.35 1.93
CA GLU A 110 -13.09 27.09 2.00
C GLU A 110 -12.02 26.53 1.05
N LEU A 111 -12.11 25.24 0.69
CA LEU A 111 -11.18 24.58 -0.25
C LEU A 111 -11.35 24.99 -1.72
N LYS A 112 -12.50 25.58 -2.09
CA LYS A 112 -12.84 25.96 -3.47
C LYS A 112 -12.41 27.38 -3.87
N ARG A 113 -11.80 28.15 -2.96
CA ARG A 113 -11.33 29.51 -3.20
C ARG A 113 -9.85 29.53 -3.57
#